data_AF-A0A958WRN9-F1
#
_entry.id   AF-A0A958WRN9-F1
#
_cell.length_a   1.000
_cell.length_b   1.000
_cell.length_c   1.000
_cell.angle_alpha   90.00
_cell.angle_beta   90.00
_cell.angle_gamma   90.00
#
_symmetry.space_group_name_H-M   'P 1'
#
loop_
_entity.id
_entity.type
_entity.pdbx_description
1 polymer ?
#
loop_
_entity_poly.entity_id
_entity_poly.type
_entity_poly.pdbx_seq_one_letter_code
_entity_poly.pdbx_strand_id
1 'polypeptide(L)'
;MINKKYQKDNACCDVTFSLPLEVAPDAREVRVVGDFNNWNWEEGLPMKATKNKKEYRATVELEPGRQYEFRYLLDNERWENDREADDYVPSPFEGVHNCVVSLEAEVSAPVESAVT
;
A
#
# COMPACT_ATOMS: atom_id res chain seq x y z
N MET A 1 -2.12 6.06 6.87
CA MET A 1 -3.04 5.02 7.38
C MET A 1 -3.31 4.02 6.28
N ILE A 2 -3.16 2.72 6.58
CA ILE A 2 -3.38 1.64 5.62
C ILE A 2 -4.50 0.73 6.14
N ASN A 3 -5.50 0.46 5.31
CA ASN A 3 -6.57 -0.49 5.62
C ASN A 3 -6.41 -1.74 4.76
N LYS A 4 -6.45 -2.92 5.39
CA LYS A 4 -6.32 -4.22 4.74
C LYS A 4 -7.64 -4.96 4.89
N LYS A 5 -8.22 -5.43 3.79
CA LYS A 5 -9.45 -6.21 3.80
C LYS A 5 -9.27 -7.45 2.94
N TYR A 6 -9.08 -8.59 3.60
CA TYR A 6 -8.96 -9.87 2.93
C TYR A 6 -10.32 -10.34 2.39
N GLN A 7 -10.30 -10.94 1.21
CA GLN A 7 -11.49 -11.60 0.65
C GLN A 7 -11.81 -12.89 1.42
N LYS A 8 -13.02 -13.43 1.22
CA LYS A 8 -13.55 -14.56 2.02
C LYS A 8 -12.73 -15.86 1.89
N ASP A 9 -12.08 -16.05 0.76
CA ASP A 9 -11.18 -17.16 0.47
C ASP A 9 -9.70 -16.79 0.68
N ASN A 10 -9.46 -15.58 1.20
CA ASN A 10 -8.18 -14.87 1.27
C ASN A 10 -7.29 -15.09 0.04
N ALA A 11 -7.88 -15.22 -1.16
CA ALA A 11 -7.13 -15.30 -2.40
C ALA A 11 -6.43 -13.95 -2.70
N CYS A 12 -7.03 -12.86 -2.22
CA CYS A 12 -6.48 -11.52 -2.34
C CYS A 12 -6.86 -10.62 -1.15
N CYS A 13 -6.12 -9.53 -1.00
CA CYS A 13 -6.36 -8.49 0.00
C CYS A 13 -6.58 -7.13 -0.68
N ASP A 14 -7.73 -6.50 -0.45
CA ASP A 14 -7.96 -5.11 -0.82
C ASP A 14 -7.18 -4.22 0.16
N VAL A 15 -6.09 -3.61 -0.33
CA VAL A 15 -5.29 -2.66 0.44
C VAL A 15 -5.66 -1.25 0.04
N THR A 16 -6.21 -0.49 1.00
CA THR A 16 -6.53 0.92 0.82
C THR A 16 -5.48 1.78 1.50
N PHE A 17 -4.79 2.59 0.70
CA PHE A 17 -3.85 3.60 1.16
C PHE A 17 -4.55 4.94 1.37
N SER A 18 -4.24 5.63 2.47
CA SER A 18 -4.75 6.96 2.80
C SER A 18 -3.61 7.93 3.14
N LEU A 19 -3.61 9.08 2.47
CA LEU A 19 -2.71 10.21 2.76
C LEU A 19 -3.53 11.43 3.21
N PRO A 20 -3.29 12.01 4.41
CA PRO A 20 -3.97 13.22 4.83
C PRO A 20 -3.76 14.37 3.85
N LEU A 21 -4.83 15.11 3.54
CA LEU A 21 -4.78 16.19 2.56
C LEU A 21 -3.82 17.31 2.98
N GLU A 22 -3.66 17.53 4.29
CA GLU A 22 -2.70 18.49 4.87
C GLU A 22 -1.23 18.18 4.58
N VAL A 23 -0.88 16.93 4.23
CA VAL A 23 0.48 16.56 3.81
C VAL A 23 0.73 16.98 2.35
N ALA A 24 -0.35 17.10 1.57
CA ALA A 24 -0.35 17.36 0.14
C ALA A 24 -1.33 18.50 -0.24
N PRO A 25 -1.31 19.67 0.44
CA PRO A 25 -2.38 20.66 0.32
C PRO A 25 -2.48 21.28 -1.08
N ASP A 26 -1.33 21.37 -1.77
CA ASP A 26 -1.21 21.96 -3.09
C ASP A 26 -0.98 20.91 -4.21
N ALA A 27 -1.07 19.62 -3.88
CA ALA A 27 -0.81 18.55 -4.84
C ALA A 27 -1.95 18.46 -5.87
N ARG A 28 -1.60 18.51 -7.16
CA ARG A 28 -2.58 18.34 -8.24
C ARG A 28 -2.88 16.86 -8.45
N GLU A 29 -1.84 16.04 -8.32
CA GLU A 29 -1.92 14.60 -8.41
C GLU A 29 -1.13 13.92 -7.30
N VAL A 30 -1.74 12.91 -6.71
CA VAL A 30 -1.10 12.02 -5.73
C VAL A 30 -1.25 10.61 -6.26
N ARG A 31 -0.13 9.89 -6.42
CA ARG A 31 -0.12 8.47 -6.79
C ARG A 31 0.55 7.66 -5.70
N VAL A 32 0.06 6.45 -5.48
CA VAL A 32 0.83 5.44 -4.73
C VAL A 32 1.63 4.60 -5.73
N VAL A 33 2.91 4.46 -5.46
CA VAL A 33 3.86 3.69 -6.27
C VAL A 33 4.60 2.71 -5.38
N GLY A 34 4.92 1.54 -5.91
CA GLY A 34 5.54 0.47 -5.15
C GLY A 34 5.76 -0.75 -6.01
N ASP A 35 6.04 -1.87 -5.37
CA ASP A 35 6.36 -3.13 -6.06
C ASP A 35 5.24 -3.60 -7.00
N PHE A 36 3.99 -3.31 -6.66
CA PHE A 36 2.80 -3.70 -7.44
C PHE A 36 2.59 -2.90 -8.73
N ASN A 37 3.35 -1.83 -8.95
CA ASN A 37 3.38 -1.08 -10.21
C ASN A 37 4.81 -0.69 -10.62
N ASN A 38 5.77 -1.54 -10.25
CA ASN A 38 7.17 -1.44 -10.65
C ASN A 38 7.82 -0.07 -10.34
N TRP A 39 7.35 0.63 -9.31
CA TRP A 39 7.84 1.97 -8.96
C TRP A 39 7.75 2.99 -10.11
N ASN A 40 6.83 2.76 -11.06
CA ASN A 40 6.69 3.59 -12.24
C ASN A 40 5.59 4.64 -12.03
N TRP A 41 5.89 5.91 -12.34
CA TRP A 41 4.91 7.00 -12.19
C TRP A 41 3.67 6.80 -13.07
N GLU A 42 3.85 6.43 -14.35
CA GLU A 42 2.75 6.27 -15.31
C GLU A 42 1.84 5.10 -14.95
N GLU A 43 2.39 4.02 -14.39
CA GLU A 43 1.65 2.88 -13.82
C GLU A 43 1.21 3.12 -12.36
N GLY A 44 1.60 4.27 -11.79
CA GLY A 44 1.26 4.71 -10.45
C GLY A 44 -0.24 4.73 -10.23
N LEU A 45 -0.70 4.25 -9.09
CA LEU A 45 -2.13 4.18 -8.79
C LEU A 45 -2.63 5.55 -8.31
N PRO A 46 -3.49 6.26 -9.07
CA PRO A 46 -3.95 7.60 -8.71
C PRO A 46 -4.86 7.58 -7.50
N MET A 47 -4.59 8.45 -6.55
CA MET A 47 -5.37 8.63 -5.34
C MET A 47 -6.40 9.74 -5.52
N LYS A 48 -7.63 9.49 -5.05
CA LYS A 48 -8.75 10.43 -5.13
C LYS A 48 -8.98 11.09 -3.78
N ALA A 49 -9.18 12.39 -3.77
CA ALA A 49 -9.60 13.10 -2.56
C ALA A 49 -10.98 12.61 -2.11
N THR A 50 -11.15 12.39 -0.82
CA THR A 50 -12.43 12.00 -0.23
C THR A 50 -13.45 13.13 -0.32
N LYS A 51 -14.74 12.79 -0.27
CA LYS A 51 -15.84 13.78 -0.31
C LYS A 51 -15.76 14.85 0.78
N ASN A 52 -15.24 14.49 1.96
CA ASN A 52 -15.04 15.41 3.08
C ASN A 52 -13.71 16.18 3.01
N LYS A 53 -12.92 16.01 1.94
CA LYS A 53 -11.63 16.69 1.68
C LYS A 53 -10.63 16.57 2.83
N LYS A 54 -10.58 15.42 3.49
CA LYS A 54 -9.65 15.16 4.59
C LYS A 54 -8.42 14.37 4.16
N GLU A 55 -8.54 13.54 3.14
CA GLU A 55 -7.48 12.62 2.72
C GLU A 55 -7.62 12.27 1.23
N TYR A 56 -6.53 11.80 0.65
CA TYR A 56 -6.48 11.10 -0.63
C TYR A 56 -6.55 9.60 -0.36
N ARG A 57 -7.27 8.83 -1.19
CA ARG A 57 -7.32 7.36 -1.10
C ARG A 57 -7.15 6.66 -2.44
N ALA A 58 -6.52 5.49 -2.41
CA ALA A 58 -6.54 4.52 -3.49
C ALA A 58 -6.59 3.10 -2.92
N THR A 59 -7.18 2.17 -3.67
CA THR A 59 -7.28 0.76 -3.28
C THR A 59 -6.69 -0.11 -4.39
N VAL A 60 -5.88 -1.09 -4.01
CA VAL A 60 -5.31 -2.10 -4.89
C VAL A 60 -5.49 -3.48 -4.28
N GLU A 61 -5.74 -4.46 -5.15
CA GLU A 61 -5.81 -5.86 -4.77
C GLU A 61 -4.40 -6.45 -4.81
N LEU A 62 -3.94 -7.00 -3.67
CA LEU A 62 -2.61 -7.56 -3.52
C LEU A 62 -2.67 -9.01 -3.03
N GLU A 63 -1.62 -9.77 -3.37
CA GLU A 63 -1.45 -11.15 -2.97
C GLU A 63 -1.07 -11.22 -1.47
N PRO A 64 -1.80 -12.00 -0.65
CA PRO A 64 -1.47 -12.19 0.76
C PRO A 64 -0.21 -13.02 0.96
N GLY A 65 0.31 -13.04 2.19
CA GLY A 65 1.50 -13.83 2.55
C GLY A 65 2.85 -13.24 2.15
N ARG A 66 2.88 -11.94 1.80
CA ARG A 66 4.11 -11.24 1.44
C ARG A 66 4.08 -9.78 1.88
N GLN A 67 5.25 -9.16 1.79
CA GLN A 67 5.46 -7.74 1.99
C GLN A 67 5.55 -7.02 0.65
N TYR A 68 5.11 -5.78 0.64
CA TYR A 68 5.25 -4.86 -0.48
C TYR A 68 5.84 -3.55 0.01
N GLU A 69 6.85 -3.07 -0.70
CA GLU A 69 7.38 -1.74 -0.52
C GLU A 69 6.59 -0.72 -1.36
N PHE A 70 6.36 0.48 -0.81
CA PHE A 70 5.63 1.55 -1.48
C PHE A 70 5.98 2.94 -0.93
N ARG A 71 5.62 3.98 -1.67
CA ARG A 71 5.61 5.40 -1.23
C ARG A 71 4.52 6.18 -1.96
N TYR A 72 4.23 7.40 -1.50
CA TYR A 72 3.39 8.35 -2.22
C TYR A 72 4.26 9.28 -3.07
N LEU A 73 3.89 9.49 -4.31
CA LEU A 73 4.54 10.43 -5.22
C LEU A 73 3.54 11.51 -5.61
N LEU A 74 3.89 12.76 -5.32
CA LEU A 74 3.06 13.94 -5.53
C LEU A 74 3.60 14.69 -6.74
N ASP A 75 2.74 14.92 -7.72
CA ASP A 75 3.03 15.66 -8.95
C ASP A 75 4.29 15.17 -9.71
N ASN A 76 4.66 13.88 -9.56
CA ASN A 76 5.88 13.27 -10.08
C ASN A 76 7.20 13.88 -9.56
N GLU A 77 7.17 14.56 -8.41
CA GLU A 77 8.31 15.35 -7.93
C GLU A 77 8.62 15.12 -6.46
N ARG A 78 7.61 15.09 -5.59
CA ARG A 78 7.79 14.98 -4.14
C ARG A 78 7.37 13.61 -3.63
N TRP A 79 8.29 12.96 -2.94
CA TRP A 79 8.05 11.69 -2.28
C TRP A 79 7.59 11.89 -0.83
N GLU A 80 6.56 11.15 -0.44
CA GLU A 80 6.03 11.13 0.92
C GLU A 80 5.89 9.69 1.43
N ASN A 81 6.21 9.50 2.71
CA ASN A 81 6.04 8.21 3.38
C ASN A 81 4.72 8.23 4.17
N ASP A 82 4.08 7.06 4.28
CA ASP A 82 3.03 6.88 5.28
C ASP A 82 3.68 6.82 6.67
N ARG A 83 3.16 7.57 7.65
CA ARG A 83 3.66 7.57 9.04
C ARG A 83 3.18 6.36 9.86
N GLU A 84 2.22 5.64 9.32
CA GLU A 84 1.61 4.46 9.91
C GLU A 84 1.80 3.23 9.00
N ALA A 85 2.90 3.20 8.25
CA ALA A 85 3.30 2.00 7.53
C ALA A 85 3.61 0.88 8.53
N ASP A 86 3.51 -0.38 8.09
CA ASP A 86 3.80 -1.52 8.97
C ASP A 86 5.29 -1.57 9.33
N ASP A 87 6.16 -1.13 8.42
CA ASP A 87 7.61 -0.99 8.62
C ASP A 87 8.23 0.01 7.63
N TYR A 88 9.53 0.25 7.78
CA TYR A 88 10.34 1.05 6.86
C TYR A 88 11.66 0.36 6.56
N VAL A 89 11.97 0.21 5.27
CA VAL A 89 13.21 -0.43 4.81
C VAL A 89 14.08 0.54 4.02
N PRO A 90 15.42 0.45 4.10
CA PRO A 90 16.31 1.28 3.29
C PRO A 90 16.03 1.08 1.80
N SER A 91 15.89 2.19 1.08
CA SER A 91 15.86 2.17 -0.38
C SER A 91 17.29 2.14 -0.94
N PRO A 92 17.48 1.93 -2.26
CA PRO A 92 18.78 2.05 -2.91
C PRO A 92 19.42 3.45 -2.83
N PHE A 93 18.66 4.48 -2.43
CA PHE A 93 19.13 5.85 -2.28
C PHE A 93 19.49 6.15 -0.82
N GLU A 94 20.66 6.76 -0.61
CA GLU A 94 21.18 7.05 0.72
C GLU A 94 20.21 7.90 1.56
N GLY A 95 19.97 7.47 2.80
CA GLY A 95 19.09 8.16 3.75
C GLY A 95 17.60 8.09 3.43
N VAL A 96 17.21 7.40 2.35
CA VAL A 96 15.81 7.26 1.93
C VAL A 96 15.30 5.88 2.30
N HIS A 97 14.11 5.83 2.90
CA HIS A 97 13.43 4.59 3.26
C HIS A 97 12.10 4.46 2.52
N ASN A 98 11.76 3.25 2.12
CA ASN A 98 10.46 2.89 1.59
C ASN A 98 9.52 2.46 2.73
N CYS A 99 8.23 2.73 2.58
CA CYS A 99 7.22 2.17 3.48
C CYS A 99 6.99 0.70 3.12
N VAL A 100 6.66 -0.11 4.13
CA VAL A 100 6.27 -1.51 3.94
C VAL A 100 4.81 -1.71 4.32
N VAL A 101 4.10 -2.49 3.52
CA VAL A 101 2.83 -3.11 3.89
C VAL A 101 2.98 -4.63 3.92
N SER A 102 2.69 -5.24 5.06
CA SER A 102 2.76 -6.69 5.30
C SER A 102 1.37 -7.30 5.21
N LEU A 103 1.19 -8.28 4.33
CA LEU A 103 -0.06 -9.02 4.18
C LEU A 103 0.13 -10.44 4.70
N GLU A 104 -0.73 -10.84 5.63
CA GLU A 104 -0.67 -12.15 6.29
C GLU A 104 -1.07 -13.26 5.31
N ALA A 105 -0.45 -14.43 5.43
CA ALA A 105 -0.81 -15.61 4.65
C ALA A 105 -2.04 -16.30 5.24
N GLU A 106 -2.77 -17.03 4.39
CA GLU A 106 -3.70 -18.07 4.85
C GLU A 106 -2.98 -19.09 5.72
N VAL A 107 -3.42 -19.26 6.96
CA VAL A 107 -3.03 -20.42 7.76
C VAL A 107 -3.99 -21.55 7.39
N SER A 108 -3.66 -22.33 6.36
CA SER A 108 -4.40 -23.56 6.10
C SER A 108 -4.22 -24.49 7.31
N ALA A 109 -5.33 -24.87 7.94
CA ALA A 109 -5.30 -25.83 9.04
C ALA A 109 -4.69 -27.15 8.54
N PRO A 110 -3.93 -27.89 9.37
CA PRO A 110 -3.42 -29.20 8.97
C PRO A 110 -4.61 -30.08 8.62
N VAL A 111 -4.62 -30.63 7.40
CA VAL A 111 -5.58 -31.66 7.03
C VAL A 111 -5.28 -32.87 7.92
N GLU A 112 -6.06 -33.03 8.99
CA GLU A 112 -5.97 -34.17 9.88
C GLU A 112 -6.28 -35.41 9.02
N SER A 113 -5.22 -36.16 8.69
CA SER A 113 -5.34 -37.35 7.87
C SER A 113 -6.12 -38.38 8.67
N ALA A 114 -7.36 -38.65 8.23
CA ALA A 114 -8.14 -39.77 8.71
C ALA A 114 -7.39 -41.07 8.39
N VAL A 115 -6.66 -41.58 9.37
CA VAL A 115 -6.13 -42.95 9.33
C VAL A 115 -7.31 -43.88 9.60
N THR A 116 -7.49 -44.79 8.63
CA THR A 116 -8.54 -45.81 8.54
C THR A 116 -8.39 -46.89 9.59
#